data_AF-A0AA89B5S0-F1
#
_entry.id   AF-A0AA89B5S0-F1
#
_cell.length_a   1.000
_cell.length_b   1.000
_cell.length_c   1.000
_cell.angle_alpha   90.00
_cell.angle_beta   90.00
_cell.angle_gamma   90.00
#
_symmetry.space_group_name_H-M   'P 1'
#
loop_
_entity.id
_entity.type
_entity.pdbx_description
1 polymer ?
#
loop_
_entity_poly.entity_id
_entity_poly.type
_entity_poly.pdbx_seq_one_letter_code
_entity_poly.pdbx_strand_id
1 'polypeptide(L)'
;MASGSAMRSSHRPDRQNSSAPSSSTSRHVGPPPHISVRSKVPSSRRSVTPTSRARASEDNDPEPGRVRVAVRLRPRNAEDLVSDADFGDFVELQPEMKRVKLRKNNWSSDSYRFDEVFTESASQKRIYEVVAKPVVESVLNGYNGTVMAYGQTGTGKTYTLGKLGNHDASERGIMVRALEDIIANISPASDSVEISYLQLYMESVQDLLAPEKINIPIVEDPKSGEVSVPGAAVVRMQNLDHFLELLQIGEANRHASNTKLNTESSRSHAILMVYVRRSSPEKEDNDFSFLGKESRSVSPAGHGMPTVRKSKLLIVDLAGSERLDKSGSEGHMAEEAKFINLSLTSLGKCINALAENSPHIPTRDSKLTRLLRDSFGGSARTSLIITVGPSSRHHAETTSTMMFGQRAMKVVNMVKLKEEFDYESLCRKLENQVDHLNAEIDRQQKSRENDQIAMDKKLGECQNSFAEAEKSLVARSE
;
A
#
# COMPACT_ATOMS: atom_id res chain seq x y z
N MET A 1 -22.20 19.57 -70.29
CA MET A 1 -22.68 20.63 -71.21
C MET A 1 -23.03 21.86 -70.38
N ALA A 2 -22.85 23.06 -70.91
CA ALA A 2 -22.99 24.31 -70.16
C ALA A 2 -24.12 25.20 -70.69
N SER A 3 -24.93 25.74 -69.77
CA SER A 3 -25.88 26.86 -69.93
C SER A 3 -26.51 27.15 -68.56
N GLY A 4 -26.82 28.37 -68.12
CA GLY A 4 -26.56 29.70 -68.69
C GLY A 4 -27.75 30.66 -68.48
N SER A 5 -27.60 31.68 -67.62
CA SER A 5 -28.46 32.89 -67.45
C SER A 5 -29.95 32.67 -67.11
N ALA A 6 -30.49 33.02 -65.93
CA ALA A 6 -30.67 34.35 -65.31
C ALA A 6 -31.68 35.29 -66.01
N MET A 7 -32.73 35.70 -65.26
CA MET A 7 -33.50 36.93 -65.54
C MET A 7 -34.11 37.53 -64.25
N ARG A 8 -34.35 38.85 -64.26
CA ARG A 8 -34.81 39.68 -63.13
C ARG A 8 -36.32 39.91 -63.15
N SER A 9 -36.88 40.28 -62.00
CA SER A 9 -37.91 41.34 -61.93
C SER A 9 -37.70 42.20 -60.67
N SER A 10 -38.38 43.34 -60.57
CA SER A 10 -38.05 44.42 -59.62
C SER A 10 -39.28 45.28 -59.33
N HIS A 11 -39.38 45.89 -58.13
CA HIS A 11 -39.67 47.33 -57.96
C HIS A 11 -39.57 47.82 -56.49
N ARG A 12 -39.46 49.15 -56.35
CA ARG A 12 -39.28 50.03 -55.16
C ARG A 12 -40.66 50.48 -54.57
N PRO A 13 -40.83 51.44 -53.60
CA PRO A 13 -39.90 52.44 -52.99
C PRO A 13 -40.09 52.63 -51.43
N ASP A 14 -39.59 53.63 -50.66
CA ASP A 14 -38.59 54.72 -50.85
C ASP A 14 -37.93 55.20 -49.50
N ARG A 15 -36.99 56.16 -49.60
CA ARG A 15 -36.62 57.34 -48.74
C ARG A 15 -36.77 57.31 -47.19
N GLN A 16 -35.70 57.55 -46.41
CA GLN A 16 -35.06 58.84 -45.96
C GLN A 16 -35.91 59.64 -44.93
N ASN A 17 -35.39 60.34 -43.90
CA ASN A 17 -34.10 61.06 -43.77
C ASN A 17 -33.77 61.50 -42.30
N SER A 18 -32.49 61.85 -42.01
CA SER A 18 -31.99 62.76 -40.91
C SER A 18 -32.21 62.34 -39.42
N SER A 19 -31.37 62.68 -38.42
CA SER A 19 -30.33 63.72 -38.24
C SER A 19 -29.24 63.35 -37.17
N ALA A 20 -28.14 64.11 -37.13
CA ALA A 20 -27.05 64.12 -36.11
C ALA A 20 -27.04 65.52 -35.38
N PRO A 21 -26.08 65.96 -34.49
CA PRO A 21 -24.73 65.43 -34.21
C PRO A 21 -24.09 65.60 -32.77
N SER A 22 -22.90 64.99 -32.61
CA SER A 22 -21.65 65.46 -31.93
C SER A 22 -21.55 65.98 -30.47
N SER A 23 -20.74 65.27 -29.65
CA SER A 23 -19.57 65.76 -28.84
C SER A 23 -19.82 66.74 -27.64
N SER A 24 -18.98 66.94 -26.61
CA SER A 24 -17.56 66.60 -26.35
C SER A 24 -17.14 66.76 -24.86
N THR A 25 -16.01 66.16 -24.48
CA THR A 25 -15.01 66.58 -23.45
C THR A 25 -15.23 66.54 -21.92
N SER A 26 -14.10 66.27 -21.25
CA SER A 26 -13.79 66.01 -19.83
C SER A 26 -13.61 67.25 -18.91
N ARG A 27 -13.73 67.08 -17.57
CA ARG A 27 -12.59 67.17 -16.58
C ARG A 27 -13.01 66.96 -15.10
N HIS A 28 -12.02 66.68 -14.24
CA HIS A 28 -12.12 66.43 -12.79
C HIS A 28 -12.35 67.68 -11.90
N VAL A 29 -13.04 67.50 -10.76
CA VAL A 29 -12.70 67.98 -9.39
C VAL A 29 -13.29 66.97 -8.36
N GLY A 30 -12.71 66.79 -7.16
CA GLY A 30 -13.29 66.01 -6.03
C GLY A 30 -13.41 66.87 -4.76
N PRO A 31 -13.36 66.34 -3.51
CA PRO A 31 -13.90 65.09 -2.94
C PRO A 31 -14.89 65.35 -1.75
N PRO A 32 -15.50 64.32 -1.11
CA PRO A 32 -16.16 64.45 0.20
C PRO A 32 -15.47 63.62 1.33
N PRO A 33 -15.69 63.96 2.63
CA PRO A 33 -14.96 63.36 3.77
C PRO A 33 -15.73 62.25 4.55
N HIS A 34 -14.94 61.40 5.26
CA HIS A 34 -15.21 60.57 6.47
C HIS A 34 -16.60 59.90 6.68
N ILE A 35 -16.68 58.63 7.11
CA ILE A 35 -16.46 58.17 8.50
C ILE A 35 -15.99 56.70 8.53
N SER A 36 -15.08 56.36 9.45
CA SER A 36 -14.55 54.99 9.66
C SER A 36 -15.08 54.36 10.97
N VAL A 37 -15.59 53.13 10.91
CA VAL A 37 -15.95 52.31 12.10
C VAL A 37 -14.99 51.13 12.23
N ARG A 38 -14.56 50.82 13.46
CA ARG A 38 -13.44 49.92 13.77
C ARG A 38 -13.83 48.87 14.82
N SER A 39 -13.64 47.59 14.50
CA SER A 39 -13.71 46.45 15.44
C SER A 39 -13.10 45.20 14.78
N LYS A 40 -12.58 44.18 15.49
CA LYS A 40 -11.77 44.14 16.73
C LYS A 40 -11.01 42.79 16.70
N VAL A 41 -9.76 42.71 17.16
CA VAL A 41 -8.93 41.48 17.13
C VAL A 41 -9.04 40.67 18.42
N PRO A 42 -9.09 39.33 18.32
CA PRO A 42 -8.40 38.44 19.28
C PRO A 42 -7.68 37.26 18.55
N SER A 43 -6.75 36.52 19.13
CA SER A 43 -5.75 36.78 20.19
C SER A 43 -4.70 35.65 20.09
N SER A 44 -3.43 35.92 20.39
CA SER A 44 -2.33 34.96 20.16
C SER A 44 -2.40 33.71 21.05
N ARG A 45 -2.18 32.52 20.47
CA ARG A 45 -1.63 31.35 21.18
C ARG A 45 -0.28 30.96 20.58
N ARG A 46 0.69 30.70 21.45
CA ARG A 46 2.11 30.47 21.13
C ARG A 46 2.29 29.21 20.27
N SER A 47 2.98 29.34 19.14
CA SER A 47 3.69 28.22 18.52
C SER A 47 5.04 28.03 19.22
N VAL A 48 5.34 26.79 19.63
CA VAL A 48 6.60 26.45 20.27
C VAL A 48 7.52 25.83 19.22
N THR A 49 8.58 26.53 18.84
CA THR A 49 9.64 26.00 17.98
C THR A 49 10.75 25.38 18.83
N PRO A 50 11.06 24.09 18.67
CA PRO A 50 12.32 23.53 19.14
C PRO A 50 13.38 23.78 18.07
N THR A 51 14.17 24.82 18.24
CA THR A 51 15.44 24.97 17.51
C THR A 51 16.40 23.88 17.95
N SER A 52 16.74 22.93 17.08
CA SER A 52 17.91 22.08 17.26
C SER A 52 18.78 22.10 16.01
N ARG A 53 19.95 22.72 16.16
CA ARG A 53 21.00 22.77 15.14
C ARG A 53 21.84 21.50 15.32
N ALA A 54 21.36 20.38 14.82
CA ALA A 54 22.12 19.12 14.83
C ALA A 54 23.23 19.17 13.78
N ARG A 55 24.39 18.60 14.12
CA ARG A 55 25.56 18.56 13.22
C ARG A 55 25.28 17.60 12.06
N ALA A 56 25.81 17.92 10.88
CA ALA A 56 25.87 16.96 9.78
C ALA A 56 26.82 15.82 10.17
N SER A 57 26.27 14.64 10.43
CA SER A 57 26.97 13.36 10.40
C SER A 57 26.72 12.73 9.03
N GLU A 58 27.79 12.32 8.35
CA GLU A 58 27.71 11.64 7.04
C GLU A 58 27.29 10.17 7.23
N ASP A 59 26.01 9.94 7.49
CA ASP A 59 25.39 8.62 7.37
C ASP A 59 24.19 8.71 6.42
N ASN A 60 24.24 7.95 5.32
CA ASN A 60 23.25 7.98 4.24
C ASN A 60 22.04 7.07 4.55
N ASP A 61 21.38 7.26 5.70
CA ASP A 61 20.10 6.61 5.95
C ASP A 61 18.97 7.50 5.35
N PRO A 62 18.27 7.07 4.28
CA PRO A 62 17.27 7.91 3.63
C PRO A 62 16.10 8.17 4.57
N GLU A 63 15.64 9.44 4.64
CA GLU A 63 14.61 9.90 5.57
C GLU A 63 13.48 8.87 5.81
N PRO A 64 13.22 8.47 7.07
CA PRO A 64 12.33 7.36 7.38
C PRO A 64 10.91 7.67 6.90
N GLY A 65 10.47 6.95 5.87
CA GLY A 65 9.14 7.08 5.27
C GLY A 65 9.09 7.81 3.92
N ARG A 66 10.18 8.42 3.43
CA ARG A 66 10.21 8.96 2.06
C ARG A 66 10.00 7.87 1.02
N VAL A 67 9.19 8.13 0.00
CA VAL A 67 9.01 7.21 -1.14
C VAL A 67 10.34 7.08 -1.90
N ARG A 68 10.85 5.85 -2.02
CA ARG A 68 12.06 5.57 -2.80
C ARG A 68 11.72 5.36 -4.27
N VAL A 69 12.51 5.93 -5.19
CA VAL A 69 12.26 5.81 -6.63
C VAL A 69 13.50 5.34 -7.37
N ALA A 70 13.42 4.17 -8.01
CA ALA A 70 14.46 3.61 -8.85
C ALA A 70 14.09 3.69 -10.34
N VAL A 71 15.08 3.89 -11.22
CA VAL A 71 14.91 3.81 -12.68
C VAL A 71 15.37 2.46 -13.20
N ARG A 72 14.63 1.85 -14.13
CA ARG A 72 15.08 0.70 -14.92
C ARG A 72 14.99 1.02 -16.42
N LEU A 73 16.13 0.98 -17.10
CA LEU A 73 16.17 0.92 -18.56
C LEU A 73 16.01 -0.54 -19.02
N ARG A 74 15.12 -0.81 -19.97
CA ARG A 74 15.06 -2.13 -20.64
C ARG A 74 16.12 -2.24 -21.76
N PRO A 75 16.61 -3.45 -22.10
CA PRO A 75 17.39 -3.67 -23.32
C PRO A 75 16.65 -3.20 -24.57
N ARG A 76 17.40 -2.84 -25.63
CA ARG A 76 16.86 -2.52 -26.96
C ARG A 76 16.08 -3.71 -27.54
N ASN A 77 14.89 -3.43 -28.09
CA ASN A 77 14.13 -4.37 -28.91
C ASN A 77 14.51 -4.19 -30.39
N ALA A 78 13.95 -5.03 -31.28
CA ALA A 78 14.24 -4.96 -32.72
C ALA A 78 13.82 -3.61 -33.36
N GLU A 79 12.81 -2.92 -32.81
CA GLU A 79 12.31 -1.65 -33.34
C GLU A 79 13.20 -0.47 -32.94
N ASP A 80 13.75 -0.49 -31.72
CA ASP A 80 14.71 0.51 -31.23
C ASP A 80 15.96 0.51 -32.13
N LEU A 81 16.51 -0.68 -32.43
CA LEU A 81 17.72 -0.86 -33.25
C LEU A 81 17.58 -0.31 -34.68
N VAL A 82 16.37 -0.30 -35.24
CA VAL A 82 16.08 0.28 -36.56
C VAL A 82 15.92 1.82 -36.48
N SER A 83 15.70 2.37 -35.29
CA SER A 83 15.38 3.79 -35.08
C SER A 83 16.55 4.72 -34.79
N ASP A 84 17.72 4.18 -34.40
CA ASP A 84 18.85 4.92 -33.83
C ASP A 84 19.84 5.51 -34.87
N ALA A 85 19.44 5.66 -36.14
CA ALA A 85 20.36 6.13 -37.20
C ALA A 85 20.86 7.59 -37.02
N ASP A 86 20.01 8.48 -36.47
CA ASP A 86 20.26 9.94 -36.46
C ASP A 86 20.51 10.54 -35.06
N PHE A 87 20.22 9.81 -33.98
CA PHE A 87 20.37 10.28 -32.60
C PHE A 87 21.06 9.24 -31.73
N GLY A 88 22.35 9.43 -31.44
CA GLY A 88 23.05 8.59 -30.47
C GLY A 88 22.41 8.64 -29.08
N ASP A 89 22.45 7.51 -28.37
CA ASP A 89 21.91 7.20 -27.04
C ASP A 89 21.05 8.29 -26.39
N PHE A 90 19.75 8.27 -26.67
CA PHE A 90 18.78 9.22 -26.11
C PHE A 90 18.78 9.22 -24.57
N VAL A 91 18.88 8.05 -23.96
CA VAL A 91 18.97 7.86 -22.51
C VAL A 91 20.42 7.56 -22.11
N GLU A 92 21.10 8.53 -21.51
CA GLU A 92 22.44 8.36 -20.93
C GLU A 92 22.31 8.04 -19.44
N LEU A 93 22.75 6.86 -19.02
CA LEU A 93 22.74 6.45 -17.61
C LEU A 93 24.09 6.71 -16.95
N GLN A 94 24.06 7.15 -15.69
CA GLN A 94 25.24 7.29 -14.82
C GLN A 94 24.91 6.65 -13.46
N PRO A 95 24.93 5.30 -13.35
CA PRO A 95 24.46 4.57 -12.17
C PRO A 95 25.18 4.95 -10.87
N GLU A 96 26.49 5.18 -10.94
CA GLU A 96 27.37 5.56 -9.81
C GLU A 96 26.97 6.92 -9.24
N MET A 97 26.48 7.81 -10.10
CA MET A 97 25.95 9.13 -9.73
C MET A 97 24.44 9.11 -9.44
N LYS A 98 23.80 7.94 -9.57
CA LYS A 98 22.36 7.72 -9.48
C LYS A 98 21.57 8.66 -10.38
N ARG A 99 22.10 8.89 -11.58
CA ARG A 99 21.67 9.97 -12.49
C ARG A 99 21.30 9.40 -13.86
N VAL A 100 20.28 10.01 -14.47
CA VAL A 100 19.85 9.75 -15.84
C VAL A 100 19.83 11.09 -16.58
N LYS A 101 20.37 11.13 -17.80
CA LYS A 101 20.16 12.27 -18.70
C LYS A 101 19.31 11.85 -19.89
N LEU A 102 18.40 12.72 -20.28
CA LEU A 102 17.61 12.59 -21.51
C LEU A 102 18.10 13.63 -22.51
N ARG A 103 18.68 13.18 -23.63
CA ARG A 103 19.19 14.07 -24.68
C ARG A 103 18.02 14.70 -25.43
N LYS A 104 18.02 16.03 -25.56
CA LYS A 104 17.04 16.79 -26.36
C LYS A 104 17.56 17.05 -27.78
N ASN A 105 18.85 17.38 -27.87
CA ASN A 105 19.61 17.52 -29.11
C ASN A 105 21.11 17.40 -28.79
N ASN A 106 21.98 17.61 -29.77
CA ASN A 106 23.44 17.46 -29.63
C ASN A 106 24.09 18.41 -28.61
N TRP A 107 23.39 19.44 -28.13
CA TRP A 107 23.91 20.46 -27.22
C TRP A 107 23.13 20.60 -25.91
N SER A 108 22.04 19.85 -25.72
CA SER A 108 21.19 19.97 -24.54
C SER A 108 20.61 18.63 -24.08
N SER A 109 20.58 18.44 -22.77
CA SER A 109 20.02 17.27 -22.10
C SER A 109 19.41 17.68 -20.77
N ASP A 110 18.24 17.13 -20.43
CA ASP A 110 17.71 17.23 -19.07
C ASP A 110 18.38 16.17 -18.19
N SER A 111 18.65 16.50 -16.92
CA SER A 111 19.29 15.58 -15.98
C SER A 111 18.42 15.37 -14.75
N TYR A 112 18.26 14.10 -14.38
CA TYR A 112 17.44 13.62 -13.27
C TYR A 112 18.29 12.77 -12.33
N ARG A 113 18.07 12.87 -11.01
CA ARG A 113 18.75 12.05 -10.00
C ARG A 113 17.71 11.24 -9.24
N PHE A 114 17.98 9.97 -8.96
CA PHE A 114 17.02 9.05 -8.33
C PHE A 114 17.65 8.34 -7.13
N ASP A 115 16.88 7.50 -6.43
CA ASP A 115 17.41 6.65 -5.37
C ASP A 115 18.38 5.60 -5.94
N GLU A 116 18.08 5.06 -7.12
CA GLU A 116 18.87 4.05 -7.84
C GLU A 116 18.62 4.14 -9.36
N VAL A 117 19.60 3.70 -10.16
CA VAL A 117 19.50 3.67 -11.63
C VAL A 117 20.05 2.34 -12.14
N PHE A 118 19.20 1.55 -12.78
CA PHE A 118 19.53 0.25 -13.36
C PHE A 118 19.69 0.34 -14.87
N THR A 119 20.82 -0.18 -15.35
CA THR A 119 21.12 -0.41 -16.77
C THR A 119 20.31 -1.57 -17.35
N GLU A 120 20.32 -1.71 -18.67
CA GLU A 120 19.74 -2.83 -19.40
C GLU A 120 20.30 -4.21 -18.96
N SER A 121 21.53 -4.24 -18.44
CA SER A 121 22.20 -5.44 -17.90
C SER A 121 21.79 -5.81 -16.46
N ALA A 122 20.92 -5.04 -15.81
CA ALA A 122 20.54 -5.29 -14.42
C ALA A 122 19.62 -6.52 -14.27
N SER A 123 20.09 -7.51 -13.51
CA SER A 123 19.35 -8.74 -13.24
C SER A 123 18.12 -8.52 -12.36
N GLN A 124 17.11 -9.40 -12.50
CA GLN A 124 15.89 -9.37 -11.70
C GLN A 124 16.19 -9.48 -10.19
N LYS A 125 17.15 -10.34 -9.82
CA LYS A 125 17.63 -10.49 -8.44
C LYS A 125 18.15 -9.16 -7.89
N ARG A 126 19.03 -8.46 -8.62
CA ARG A 126 19.60 -7.18 -8.17
C ARG A 126 18.52 -6.11 -7.96
N ILE A 127 17.51 -6.06 -8.82
CA ILE A 127 16.40 -5.11 -8.72
C ILE A 127 15.53 -5.43 -7.50
N TYR A 128 15.23 -6.72 -7.26
CA TYR A 128 14.52 -7.16 -6.07
C TYR A 128 15.26 -6.77 -4.77
N GLU A 129 16.54 -7.14 -4.65
CA GLU A 129 17.38 -6.88 -3.47
C GLU A 129 17.43 -5.40 -3.09
N VAL A 130 17.45 -4.51 -4.08
CA VAL A 130 17.67 -3.08 -3.88
C VAL A 130 16.37 -2.29 -3.67
N VAL A 131 15.28 -2.72 -4.32
CA VAL A 131 14.02 -1.94 -4.36
C VAL A 131 12.91 -2.57 -3.54
N ALA A 132 12.74 -3.89 -3.62
CA ALA A 132 11.62 -4.59 -3.02
C ALA A 132 11.97 -5.21 -1.66
N LYS A 133 13.17 -5.79 -1.51
CA LYS A 133 13.58 -6.47 -0.27
C LYS A 133 13.47 -5.56 0.98
N PRO A 134 13.90 -4.28 0.98
CA PRO A 134 13.74 -3.41 2.15
C PRO A 134 12.27 -3.10 2.51
N VAL A 135 11.34 -3.27 1.55
CA VAL A 135 9.89 -3.18 1.79
C VAL A 135 9.35 -4.50 2.34
N VAL A 136 9.79 -5.64 1.79
CA VAL A 136 9.44 -6.99 2.29
C VAL A 136 9.92 -7.20 3.73
N GLU A 137 11.14 -6.80 4.06
CA GLU A 137 11.68 -6.81 5.44
C GLU A 137 10.85 -5.90 6.35
N SER A 138 10.38 -4.75 5.86
CA SER A 138 9.46 -3.88 6.61
C SER A 138 8.13 -4.58 6.90
N VAL A 139 7.59 -5.34 5.93
CA VAL A 139 6.36 -6.12 6.08
C VAL A 139 6.54 -7.25 7.09
N LEU A 140 7.62 -8.02 6.98
CA LEU A 140 7.96 -9.07 7.95
C LEU A 140 8.16 -8.56 9.39
N ASN A 141 8.48 -7.27 9.56
CA ASN A 141 8.57 -6.61 10.86
C ASN A 141 7.23 -6.07 11.40
N GLY A 142 6.17 -6.06 10.58
CA GLY A 142 4.82 -5.63 10.97
C GLY A 142 4.37 -4.28 10.40
N TYR A 143 5.05 -3.73 9.39
CA TYR A 143 4.65 -2.48 8.72
C TYR A 143 3.90 -2.75 7.41
N ASN A 144 3.03 -1.84 6.96
CA ASN A 144 2.51 -1.94 5.60
C ASN A 144 3.61 -1.59 4.58
N GLY A 145 3.54 -2.18 3.39
CA GLY A 145 4.54 -2.00 2.33
C GLY A 145 3.91 -1.94 0.95
N THR A 146 4.52 -1.17 0.04
CA THR A 146 4.07 -1.08 -1.36
C THR A 146 5.26 -1.08 -2.30
N VAL A 147 5.23 -1.92 -3.34
CA VAL A 147 6.17 -1.89 -4.47
C VAL A 147 5.38 -1.69 -5.76
N MET A 148 5.76 -0.71 -6.57
CA MET A 148 5.03 -0.35 -7.79
C MET A 148 5.95 -0.30 -9.01
N ALA A 149 5.42 -0.63 -10.19
CA ALA A 149 6.05 -0.31 -11.47
C ALA A 149 5.20 0.72 -12.24
N TYR A 150 5.85 1.72 -12.83
CA TYR A 150 5.25 2.79 -13.63
C TYR A 150 6.06 3.05 -14.90
N GLY A 151 5.42 3.56 -15.96
CA GLY A 151 6.05 3.89 -17.23
C GLY A 151 5.20 3.44 -18.42
N GLN A 152 5.69 3.72 -19.63
CA GLN A 152 4.96 3.41 -20.86
C GLN A 152 4.78 1.91 -21.08
N THR A 153 3.79 1.50 -21.86
CA THR A 153 3.65 0.11 -22.33
C THR A 153 4.90 -0.36 -23.06
N GLY A 154 5.26 -1.63 -22.88
CA GLY A 154 6.49 -2.20 -23.45
C GLY A 154 7.80 -1.77 -22.77
N THR A 155 7.83 -0.88 -21.77
CA THR A 155 9.09 -0.50 -21.08
C THR A 155 9.55 -1.48 -19.98
N GLY A 156 8.74 -2.49 -19.66
CA GLY A 156 9.14 -3.60 -18.77
C GLY A 156 8.51 -3.64 -17.38
N LYS A 157 7.39 -2.95 -17.13
CA LYS A 157 6.63 -3.02 -15.86
C LYS A 157 6.34 -4.46 -15.41
N THR A 158 5.54 -5.19 -16.19
CA THR A 158 5.15 -6.58 -15.92
C THR A 158 6.35 -7.54 -15.92
N TYR A 159 7.38 -7.31 -16.77
CA TYR A 159 8.63 -8.08 -16.72
C TYR A 159 9.34 -7.92 -15.36
N THR A 160 9.35 -6.71 -14.80
CA THR A 160 9.97 -6.42 -13.49
C THR A 160 9.19 -7.05 -12.33
N LEU A 161 7.86 -7.06 -12.40
CA LEU A 161 7.01 -7.51 -11.30
C LEU A 161 6.61 -8.99 -11.39
N GLY A 162 5.92 -9.38 -12.47
CA GLY A 162 5.14 -10.62 -12.55
C GLY A 162 5.79 -11.78 -13.30
N LYS A 163 7.03 -11.65 -13.79
CA LYS A 163 7.67 -12.74 -14.53
C LYS A 163 7.87 -13.98 -13.65
N LEU A 164 7.16 -15.07 -13.95
CA LEU A 164 7.17 -16.32 -13.15
C LEU A 164 8.51 -17.07 -13.15
N GLY A 165 9.30 -16.97 -14.22
CA GLY A 165 10.60 -17.65 -14.33
C GLY A 165 10.50 -19.18 -14.45
N ASN A 166 9.48 -19.70 -15.15
CA ASN A 166 9.20 -21.14 -15.28
C ASN A 166 10.37 -21.96 -15.86
N HIS A 167 11.18 -21.36 -16.74
CA HIS A 167 12.33 -22.02 -17.37
C HIS A 167 13.67 -21.60 -16.75
N ASP A 168 13.72 -20.43 -16.13
CA ASP A 168 14.91 -19.91 -15.45
C ASP A 168 14.50 -19.10 -14.20
N ALA A 169 14.91 -19.60 -13.03
CA ALA A 169 14.67 -18.94 -11.75
C ALA A 169 15.44 -17.61 -11.59
N SER A 170 16.46 -17.34 -12.43
CA SER A 170 17.11 -16.03 -12.50
C SER A 170 16.16 -14.94 -13.01
N GLU A 171 15.21 -15.31 -13.87
CA GLU A 171 14.25 -14.38 -14.48
C GLU A 171 13.03 -14.05 -13.59
N ARG A 172 12.86 -14.73 -12.45
CA ARG A 172 11.80 -14.48 -11.47
C ARG A 172 11.70 -12.99 -11.12
N GLY A 173 10.53 -12.40 -11.30
CA GLY A 173 10.20 -11.02 -10.99
C GLY A 173 9.99 -10.78 -9.49
N ILE A 174 9.70 -9.52 -9.15
CA ILE A 174 9.53 -9.09 -7.75
C ILE A 174 8.42 -9.84 -7.01
N MET A 175 7.30 -10.20 -7.67
CA MET A 175 6.20 -10.92 -7.02
C MET A 175 6.68 -12.27 -6.46
N VAL A 176 7.30 -13.10 -7.30
CA VAL A 176 7.80 -14.43 -6.89
C VAL A 176 8.89 -14.28 -5.83
N ARG A 177 9.87 -13.40 -6.04
CA ARG A 177 10.97 -13.18 -5.08
C ARG A 177 10.51 -12.62 -3.73
N ALA A 178 9.46 -11.80 -3.72
CA ALA A 178 8.86 -11.32 -2.47
C ALA A 178 8.21 -12.46 -1.68
N LEU A 179 7.49 -13.38 -2.34
CA LEU A 179 6.92 -14.54 -1.64
C LEU A 179 7.97 -15.58 -1.26
N GLU A 180 9.05 -15.76 -2.04
CA GLU A 180 10.22 -16.57 -1.64
C GLU A 180 10.80 -16.08 -0.30
N ASP A 181 11.17 -14.80 -0.21
CA ASP A 181 11.73 -14.22 1.02
C ASP A 181 10.70 -14.18 2.17
N ILE A 182 9.41 -13.94 1.92
CA ILE A 182 8.37 -13.98 2.96
C ILE A 182 8.23 -15.40 3.52
N ILE A 183 8.03 -16.41 2.66
CA ILE A 183 7.82 -17.81 3.08
C ILE A 183 9.06 -18.35 3.80
N ALA A 184 10.27 -17.93 3.41
CA ALA A 184 11.51 -18.29 4.10
C ALA A 184 11.67 -17.67 5.50
N ASN A 185 10.91 -16.62 5.85
CA ASN A 185 11.06 -15.86 7.10
C ASN A 185 9.85 -15.94 8.06
N ILE A 186 8.79 -16.64 7.70
CA ILE A 186 7.62 -16.92 8.56
C ILE A 186 7.78 -18.25 9.30
N SER A 187 7.15 -18.37 10.47
CA SER A 187 7.01 -19.65 11.18
C SER A 187 5.72 -20.36 10.76
N PRO A 188 5.76 -21.55 10.11
CA PRO A 188 4.55 -22.26 9.67
C PRO A 188 3.58 -22.65 10.82
N ALA A 189 4.07 -22.64 12.07
CA ALA A 189 3.28 -22.99 13.25
C ALA A 189 2.51 -21.81 13.86
N SER A 190 2.97 -20.57 13.67
CA SER A 190 2.46 -19.38 14.37
C SER A 190 2.06 -18.21 13.45
N ASP A 191 2.54 -18.22 12.21
CA ASP A 191 2.38 -17.14 11.25
C ASP A 191 1.49 -17.63 10.09
N SER A 192 0.84 -16.70 9.40
CA SER A 192 0.07 -17.02 8.18
C SER A 192 0.27 -15.97 7.10
N VAL A 193 0.36 -16.45 5.86
CA VAL A 193 0.38 -15.62 4.66
C VAL A 193 -0.87 -15.91 3.84
N GLU A 194 -1.52 -14.86 3.40
CA GLU A 194 -2.73 -14.93 2.58
C GLU A 194 -2.59 -13.95 1.41
N ILE A 195 -3.14 -14.29 0.25
CA ILE A 195 -3.08 -13.42 -0.93
C ILE A 195 -4.46 -13.08 -1.47
N SER A 196 -4.55 -11.93 -2.11
CA SER A 196 -5.63 -11.56 -3.01
C SER A 196 -5.02 -10.94 -4.26
N TYR A 197 -5.54 -11.24 -5.44
CA TYR A 197 -5.03 -10.67 -6.69
C TYR A 197 -6.15 -9.97 -7.45
N LEU A 198 -5.99 -8.67 -7.72
CA LEU A 198 -7.04 -7.81 -8.25
C LEU A 198 -6.61 -7.17 -9.57
N GLN A 199 -7.59 -6.98 -10.46
CA GLN A 199 -7.48 -6.14 -11.64
C GLN A 199 -8.35 -4.89 -11.46
N LEU A 200 -7.78 -3.71 -11.72
CA LEU A 200 -8.53 -2.46 -11.85
C LEU A 200 -8.53 -2.04 -13.32
N TYR A 201 -9.71 -2.09 -13.94
CA TYR A 201 -9.92 -1.67 -15.32
C TYR A 201 -11.18 -0.81 -15.40
N MET A 202 -11.08 0.34 -16.08
CA MET A 202 -12.20 1.27 -16.31
C MET A 202 -13.02 1.61 -15.05
N GLU A 203 -12.34 1.87 -13.92
CA GLU A 203 -12.94 2.10 -12.59
C GLU A 203 -13.80 0.92 -12.06
N SER A 204 -13.65 -0.29 -12.59
CA SER A 204 -14.13 -1.55 -12.01
C SER A 204 -12.99 -2.33 -11.36
N VAL A 205 -13.22 -2.84 -10.14
CA VAL A 205 -12.30 -3.77 -9.45
C VAL A 205 -12.83 -5.18 -9.65
N GLN A 206 -12.05 -6.04 -10.28
CA GLN A 206 -12.32 -7.46 -10.50
C GLN A 206 -11.30 -8.29 -9.74
N ASP A 207 -11.73 -9.42 -9.19
CA ASP A 207 -10.85 -10.42 -8.59
C ASP A 207 -10.29 -11.37 -9.67
N LEU A 208 -8.98 -11.62 -9.63
CA LEU A 208 -8.29 -12.51 -10.58
C LEU A 208 -8.21 -13.97 -10.08
N LEU A 209 -8.48 -14.22 -8.79
CA LEU A 209 -8.60 -15.56 -8.21
C LEU A 209 -10.06 -16.02 -8.15
N ALA A 210 -11.01 -15.09 -8.19
CA ALA A 210 -12.46 -15.33 -8.19
C ALA A 210 -13.15 -14.46 -9.29
N PRO A 211 -12.97 -14.80 -10.59
CA PRO A 211 -13.33 -13.92 -11.72
C PRO A 211 -14.82 -13.58 -11.86
N GLU A 212 -15.71 -14.28 -11.16
CA GLU A 212 -17.12 -13.92 -11.01
C GLU A 212 -17.36 -12.67 -10.16
N LYS A 213 -16.38 -12.28 -9.32
CA LYS A 213 -16.46 -11.12 -8.43
C LYS A 213 -15.95 -9.86 -9.12
N ILE A 214 -16.89 -9.10 -9.65
CA ILE A 214 -16.67 -7.83 -10.35
C ILE A 214 -17.20 -6.63 -9.54
N ASN A 215 -16.71 -5.42 -9.87
CA ASN A 215 -17.11 -4.15 -9.24
C ASN A 215 -16.95 -4.11 -7.71
N ILE A 216 -15.93 -4.78 -7.16
CA ILE A 216 -15.76 -4.93 -5.71
C ILE A 216 -15.58 -3.55 -5.04
N PRO A 217 -16.32 -3.26 -3.94
CA PRO A 217 -16.23 -1.99 -3.25
C PRO A 217 -14.92 -1.84 -2.48
N ILE A 218 -14.35 -0.64 -2.53
CA ILE A 218 -13.19 -0.23 -1.72
C ILE A 218 -13.70 0.47 -0.47
N VAL A 219 -13.30 -0.01 0.70
CA VAL A 219 -13.65 0.55 2.01
C VAL A 219 -12.41 1.16 2.64
N GLU A 220 -12.57 2.35 3.23
CA GLU A 220 -11.51 3.06 3.95
C GLU A 220 -11.96 3.25 5.39
N ASP A 221 -11.17 2.75 6.36
CA ASP A 221 -11.49 2.92 7.77
C ASP A 221 -11.38 4.41 8.18
N PRO A 222 -12.43 5.02 8.79
CA PRO A 222 -12.40 6.44 9.14
C PRO A 222 -11.38 6.83 10.23
N LYS A 223 -10.93 5.89 11.07
CA LYS A 223 -10.04 6.13 12.21
C LYS A 223 -8.58 5.82 11.87
N SER A 224 -8.31 4.65 11.29
CA SER A 224 -6.96 4.21 10.95
C SER A 224 -6.51 4.71 9.57
N GLY A 225 -7.46 5.07 8.70
CA GLY A 225 -7.21 5.44 7.30
C GLY A 225 -6.95 4.25 6.38
N GLU A 226 -6.99 3.03 6.92
CA GLU A 226 -6.60 1.80 6.22
C GLU A 226 -7.59 1.41 5.13
N VAL A 227 -7.04 0.99 3.99
CA VAL A 227 -7.82 0.54 2.83
C VAL A 227 -8.01 -0.98 2.87
N SER A 228 -9.25 -1.41 2.66
CA SER A 228 -9.67 -2.80 2.57
C SER A 228 -10.60 -3.03 1.37
N VAL A 229 -10.67 -4.28 0.90
CA VAL A 229 -11.45 -4.69 -0.28
C VAL A 229 -12.28 -5.92 0.10
N PRO A 230 -13.31 -5.79 0.96
CA PRO A 230 -13.90 -6.91 1.71
C PRO A 230 -14.65 -7.94 0.85
N GLY A 231 -14.97 -7.64 -0.41
CA GLY A 231 -15.55 -8.62 -1.33
C GLY A 231 -14.52 -9.49 -2.07
N ALA A 232 -13.23 -9.16 -1.98
CA ALA A 232 -12.17 -9.93 -2.62
C ALA A 232 -11.99 -11.31 -1.95
N ALA A 233 -11.65 -12.31 -2.75
CA ALA A 233 -11.13 -13.58 -2.26
C ALA A 233 -9.77 -13.35 -1.58
N VAL A 234 -9.61 -13.97 -0.41
CA VAL A 234 -8.36 -14.03 0.33
C VAL A 234 -8.01 -15.50 0.48
N VAL A 235 -6.92 -15.93 -0.16
CA VAL A 235 -6.51 -17.33 -0.23
C VAL A 235 -5.30 -17.54 0.67
N ARG A 236 -5.43 -18.41 1.67
CA ARG A 236 -4.32 -18.75 2.57
C ARG A 236 -3.28 -19.61 1.85
N MET A 237 -2.02 -19.19 1.95
CA MET A 237 -0.90 -19.90 1.33
C MET A 237 -0.51 -21.16 2.11
N GLN A 238 0.00 -22.14 1.38
CA GLN A 238 0.52 -23.41 1.92
C GLN A 238 2.03 -23.52 1.71
N ASN A 239 2.50 -23.22 0.49
CA ASN A 239 3.89 -23.27 0.06
C ASN A 239 4.09 -22.34 -1.15
N LEU A 240 5.31 -22.30 -1.69
CA LEU A 240 5.66 -21.46 -2.85
C LEU A 240 5.01 -21.98 -4.15
N ASP A 241 4.86 -23.28 -4.34
CA ASP A 241 4.30 -23.84 -5.58
C ASP A 241 2.82 -23.48 -5.73
N HIS A 242 2.05 -23.52 -4.64
CA HIS A 242 0.68 -23.00 -4.57
C HIS A 242 0.63 -21.50 -4.90
N PHE A 243 1.66 -20.70 -4.55
CA PHE A 243 1.71 -19.29 -4.96
C PHE A 243 1.91 -19.14 -6.48
N LEU A 244 2.82 -19.93 -7.06
CA LEU A 244 3.08 -19.92 -8.50
C LEU A 244 1.83 -20.33 -9.29
N GLU A 245 1.09 -21.34 -8.81
CA GLU A 245 -0.19 -21.75 -9.38
C GLU A 245 -1.24 -20.62 -9.32
N LEU A 246 -1.46 -20.00 -8.15
CA LEU A 246 -2.41 -18.89 -8.01
C LEU A 246 -2.03 -17.67 -8.87
N LEU A 247 -0.73 -17.37 -9.00
CA LEU A 247 -0.26 -16.30 -9.88
C LEU A 247 -0.48 -16.63 -11.36
N GLN A 248 -0.27 -17.89 -11.77
CA GLN A 248 -0.55 -18.36 -13.13
C GLN A 248 -2.07 -18.33 -13.44
N ILE A 249 -2.92 -18.76 -12.51
CA ILE A 249 -4.38 -18.66 -12.60
C ILE A 249 -4.80 -17.19 -12.75
N GLY A 250 -4.24 -16.31 -11.92
CA GLY A 250 -4.54 -14.88 -11.96
C GLY A 250 -4.15 -14.20 -13.26
N GLU A 251 -2.97 -14.49 -13.81
CA GLU A 251 -2.56 -13.98 -15.13
C GLU A 251 -3.39 -14.57 -16.28
N ALA A 252 -3.78 -15.85 -16.21
CA ALA A 252 -4.68 -16.45 -17.18
C ALA A 252 -6.07 -15.78 -17.16
N ASN A 253 -6.62 -15.53 -15.97
CA ASN A 253 -7.89 -14.83 -15.78
C ASN A 253 -7.81 -13.36 -16.21
N ARG A 254 -6.68 -12.68 -15.96
CA ARG A 254 -6.40 -11.33 -16.47
C ARG A 254 -6.39 -11.32 -18.00
N HIS A 255 -5.70 -12.27 -18.63
CA HIS A 255 -5.64 -12.39 -20.08
C HIS A 255 -7.03 -12.68 -20.69
N ALA A 256 -7.75 -13.67 -20.16
CA ALA A 256 -9.11 -14.00 -20.60
C ALA A 256 -10.10 -12.83 -20.42
N SER A 257 -10.01 -12.09 -19.32
CA SER A 257 -10.84 -10.90 -19.07
C SER A 257 -10.52 -9.78 -20.07
N ASN A 258 -9.23 -9.57 -20.38
CA ASN A 258 -8.81 -8.59 -21.38
C ASN A 258 -9.36 -8.94 -22.77
N THR A 259 -9.22 -10.20 -23.21
CA THR A 259 -9.79 -10.68 -24.48
C THR A 259 -11.31 -10.52 -24.53
N LYS A 260 -12.03 -10.88 -23.44
CA LYS A 260 -13.49 -10.74 -23.34
C LYS A 260 -13.96 -9.28 -23.41
N LEU A 261 -13.13 -8.36 -22.93
CA LEU A 261 -13.41 -6.92 -22.90
C LEU A 261 -12.82 -6.16 -24.11
N ASN A 262 -12.22 -6.87 -25.08
CA ASN A 262 -11.47 -6.31 -26.22
C ASN A 262 -10.43 -5.25 -25.83
N THR A 263 -9.83 -5.40 -24.65
CA THR A 263 -8.81 -4.49 -24.11
C THR A 263 -7.45 -5.18 -24.03
N GLU A 264 -6.40 -4.39 -23.86
CA GLU A 264 -5.02 -4.87 -23.75
C GLU A 264 -4.58 -4.88 -22.28
N SER A 265 -3.70 -5.81 -21.88
CA SER A 265 -3.18 -5.86 -20.50
C SER A 265 -2.47 -4.57 -20.06
N SER A 266 -1.97 -3.79 -21.03
CA SER A 266 -1.43 -2.42 -20.88
C SER A 266 -2.42 -1.42 -20.26
N ARG A 267 -3.73 -1.65 -20.40
CA ARG A 267 -4.80 -0.70 -20.05
C ARG A 267 -5.42 -0.93 -18.68
N SER A 268 -4.98 -1.95 -17.97
CA SER A 268 -5.47 -2.32 -16.64
C SER A 268 -4.34 -2.38 -15.63
N HIS A 269 -4.64 -2.01 -14.38
CA HIS A 269 -3.69 -2.16 -13.27
C HIS A 269 -3.89 -3.53 -12.65
N ALA A 270 -2.81 -4.25 -12.33
CA ALA A 270 -2.85 -5.47 -11.55
C ALA A 270 -2.24 -5.23 -10.16
N ILE A 271 -2.94 -5.65 -9.11
CA ILE A 271 -2.61 -5.38 -7.71
C ILE A 271 -2.62 -6.70 -6.95
N LEU A 272 -1.43 -7.24 -6.69
CA LEU A 272 -1.26 -8.37 -5.77
C LEU A 272 -1.18 -7.83 -4.35
N MET A 273 -2.06 -8.31 -3.48
CA MET A 273 -2.09 -7.99 -2.05
C MET A 273 -1.66 -9.23 -1.28
N VAL A 274 -0.57 -9.12 -0.52
CA VAL A 274 -0.08 -10.18 0.37
C VAL A 274 -0.26 -9.73 1.81
N TYR A 275 -1.08 -10.46 2.56
CA TYR A 275 -1.31 -10.25 3.98
C TYR A 275 -0.40 -11.19 4.77
N VAL A 276 0.33 -10.66 5.75
CA VAL A 276 1.24 -11.43 6.61
C VAL A 276 0.84 -11.19 8.06
N ARG A 277 0.25 -12.21 8.70
CA ARG A 277 -0.01 -12.28 10.14
C ARG A 277 1.20 -12.97 10.79
N ARG A 278 1.83 -12.33 11.77
CA ARG A 278 2.90 -12.93 12.58
C ARG A 278 2.55 -12.81 14.05
N SER A 279 2.63 -13.91 14.77
CA SER A 279 2.48 -13.88 16.23
C SER A 279 3.78 -13.39 16.85
N SER A 280 3.74 -12.47 17.81
CA SER A 280 4.98 -12.10 18.51
C SER A 280 5.47 -13.32 19.31
N PRO A 281 6.72 -13.79 19.17
CA PRO A 281 7.27 -14.70 20.16
C PRO A 281 7.22 -14.01 21.51
N GLU A 282 6.83 -14.76 22.55
CA GLU A 282 6.82 -14.25 23.91
C GLU A 282 8.23 -13.75 24.25
N LYS A 283 8.32 -12.53 24.77
CA LYS A 283 9.49 -12.19 25.56
C LYS A 283 9.38 -13.01 26.83
N GLU A 284 10.15 -14.09 26.90
CA GLU A 284 10.50 -14.73 28.16
C GLU A 284 11.28 -13.71 28.99
N ASP A 285 10.56 -12.83 29.68
CA ASP A 285 11.11 -12.00 30.74
C ASP A 285 11.50 -12.96 31.87
N ASN A 286 12.75 -13.41 31.78
CA ASN A 286 13.34 -14.50 32.54
C ASN A 286 13.73 -14.05 33.97
N ASP A 287 12.78 -13.41 34.67
CA ASP A 287 12.92 -12.90 36.03
C ASP A 287 11.93 -13.61 36.96
N PHE A 288 12.15 -14.90 37.15
CA PHE A 288 11.45 -15.71 38.15
C PHE A 288 12.00 -15.43 39.56
N SER A 289 11.82 -14.20 40.05
CA SER A 289 12.15 -13.78 41.42
C SER A 289 10.90 -13.64 42.31
N PHE A 290 9.95 -14.56 42.16
CA PHE A 290 8.72 -14.64 42.96
C PHE A 290 8.96 -15.20 44.38
N LEU A 291 9.76 -14.51 45.19
CA LEU A 291 9.91 -14.76 46.64
C LEU A 291 10.51 -13.53 47.35
N GLY A 292 9.80 -12.39 47.34
CA GLY A 292 10.34 -11.15 47.89
C GLY A 292 9.36 -10.00 48.11
N LYS A 293 8.66 -10.02 49.25
CA LYS A 293 7.92 -8.93 49.91
C LYS A 293 6.55 -8.50 49.35
N GLU A 294 5.67 -8.30 50.33
CA GLU A 294 4.25 -7.98 50.20
C GLU A 294 4.01 -6.49 49.87
N SER A 295 2.77 -6.19 49.45
CA SER A 295 2.15 -4.86 49.47
C SER A 295 2.71 -3.77 48.55
N ARG A 296 2.34 -3.83 47.26
CA ARG A 296 1.66 -2.70 46.58
C ARG A 296 0.99 -3.11 45.26
N SER A 297 -0.29 -2.74 45.12
CA SER A 297 -1.09 -2.73 43.87
C SER A 297 -0.88 -3.89 42.89
N VAL A 298 -1.78 -4.88 42.95
CA VAL A 298 -1.94 -5.87 41.87
C VAL A 298 -2.49 -5.15 40.63
N SER A 299 -1.61 -4.71 39.75
CA SER A 299 -1.94 -4.41 38.35
C SER A 299 -1.90 -5.75 37.58
N PRO A 300 -3.00 -6.22 36.95
CA PRO A 300 -3.03 -7.53 36.26
C PRO A 300 -2.19 -7.64 34.98
N ALA A 301 -1.25 -6.73 34.75
CA ALA A 301 -0.55 -6.48 33.48
C ALA A 301 0.93 -6.92 33.49
N GLY A 302 1.32 -7.81 34.42
CA GLY A 302 2.69 -8.31 34.58
C GLY A 302 3.04 -9.56 33.75
N HIS A 303 2.10 -10.09 32.96
CA HIS A 303 2.39 -11.09 31.93
C HIS A 303 2.19 -10.42 30.58
N GLY A 304 3.19 -10.49 29.71
CA GLY A 304 3.13 -9.90 28.37
C GLY A 304 1.92 -10.44 27.61
N MET A 305 0.91 -9.59 27.40
CA MET A 305 -0.25 -9.97 26.59
C MET A 305 0.24 -10.37 25.19
N PRO A 306 -0.23 -11.50 24.62
CA PRO A 306 0.19 -11.92 23.30
C PRO A 306 -0.20 -10.83 22.28
N THR A 307 0.76 -10.37 21.48
CA THR A 307 0.50 -9.45 20.37
C THR A 307 0.62 -10.17 19.04
N VAL A 308 -0.11 -9.66 18.06
CA VAL A 308 -0.07 -10.13 16.68
C VAL A 308 0.22 -8.95 15.77
N ARG A 309 1.11 -9.14 14.82
CA ARG A 309 1.43 -8.17 13.77
C ARG A 309 0.71 -8.54 12.50
N LYS A 310 -0.07 -7.60 11.95
CA LYS A 310 -0.89 -7.79 10.74
C LYS A 310 -0.44 -6.79 9.68
N SER A 311 0.41 -7.24 8.77
CA SER A 311 1.01 -6.39 7.75
C SER A 311 0.50 -6.71 6.35
N LYS A 312 0.55 -5.73 5.46
CA LYS A 312 0.01 -5.78 4.10
C LYS A 312 1.06 -5.30 3.10
N LEU A 313 1.49 -6.16 2.19
CA LEU A 313 2.33 -5.83 1.04
C LEU A 313 1.45 -5.67 -0.21
N LEU A 314 1.53 -4.53 -0.89
CA LEU A 314 0.94 -4.33 -2.21
C LEU A 314 2.04 -4.39 -3.27
N ILE A 315 1.87 -5.21 -4.31
CA ILE A 315 2.71 -5.22 -5.50
C ILE A 315 1.86 -4.83 -6.71
N VAL A 316 2.19 -3.70 -7.34
CA VAL A 316 1.29 -3.00 -8.28
C VAL A 316 1.94 -2.82 -9.65
N ASP A 317 1.42 -3.55 -10.64
CA ASP A 317 1.69 -3.35 -12.07
C ASP A 317 0.69 -2.32 -12.60
N LEU A 318 1.11 -1.06 -12.72
CA LEU A 318 0.23 -0.01 -13.24
C LEU A 318 0.02 -0.17 -14.75
N ALA A 319 -1.09 0.37 -15.25
CA ALA A 319 -1.32 0.56 -16.68
C ALA A 319 -0.22 1.42 -17.34
N GLY A 320 -0.16 1.40 -18.66
CA GLY A 320 0.67 2.29 -19.49
C GLY A 320 0.50 3.75 -19.11
N SER A 321 1.62 4.45 -18.90
CA SER A 321 1.61 5.89 -18.60
C SER A 321 1.32 6.78 -19.81
N GLU A 322 1.37 6.20 -21.01
CA GLU A 322 1.25 6.91 -22.27
C GLU A 322 -0.12 7.55 -22.48
N ARG A 323 -0.12 8.73 -23.09
CA ARG A 323 -1.34 9.41 -23.46
C ARG A 323 -1.92 8.79 -24.72
N LEU A 324 -3.09 8.18 -24.60
CA LEU A 324 -3.88 7.74 -25.75
C LEU A 324 -4.32 8.97 -26.57
N ASP A 325 -3.87 9.03 -27.82
CA ASP A 325 -4.23 10.10 -28.75
C ASP A 325 -5.73 10.08 -29.05
N LYS A 326 -6.35 11.27 -29.08
CA LYS A 326 -7.79 11.45 -29.31
C LYS A 326 -8.19 11.34 -30.79
N SER A 327 -7.33 10.82 -31.65
CA SER A 327 -7.52 10.87 -33.11
C SER A 327 -8.50 9.79 -33.60
N GLY A 328 -9.78 10.13 -33.64
CA GLY A 328 -10.77 9.48 -34.53
C GLY A 328 -11.49 8.24 -34.00
N SER A 329 -11.24 7.81 -32.76
CA SER A 329 -11.98 6.67 -32.17
C SER A 329 -13.31 7.12 -31.56
N GLU A 330 -14.43 6.93 -32.27
CA GLU A 330 -15.78 7.14 -31.72
C GLU A 330 -16.22 5.94 -30.84
N GLY A 331 -17.12 6.19 -29.89
CA GLY A 331 -17.71 5.13 -29.04
C GLY A 331 -16.83 4.64 -27.89
N HIS A 332 -16.91 3.34 -27.58
CA HIS A 332 -16.32 2.72 -26.37
C HIS A 332 -14.83 3.03 -26.16
N MET A 333 -14.03 3.11 -27.24
CA MET A 333 -12.59 3.39 -27.14
C MET A 333 -12.29 4.80 -26.58
N ALA A 334 -13.17 5.78 -26.81
CA ALA A 334 -13.02 7.12 -26.24
C ALA A 334 -13.33 7.15 -24.73
N GLU A 335 -14.30 6.34 -24.27
CA GLU A 335 -14.59 6.19 -22.84
C GLU A 335 -13.48 5.42 -22.12
N GLU A 336 -13.02 4.32 -22.70
CA GLU A 336 -11.86 3.56 -22.23
C GLU A 336 -10.63 4.47 -22.09
N ALA A 337 -10.29 5.24 -23.13
CA ALA A 337 -9.19 6.19 -23.10
C ALA A 337 -9.36 7.28 -22.02
N LYS A 338 -10.59 7.73 -21.77
CA LYS A 338 -10.91 8.68 -20.69
C LYS A 338 -10.67 8.07 -19.30
N PHE A 339 -11.07 6.82 -19.06
CA PHE A 339 -10.96 6.17 -17.74
C PHE A 339 -9.56 5.65 -17.42
N ILE A 340 -8.80 5.16 -18.41
CA ILE A 340 -7.38 4.81 -18.22
C ILE A 340 -6.61 6.06 -17.78
N ASN A 341 -6.73 7.14 -18.55
CA ASN A 341 -6.13 8.43 -18.21
C ASN A 341 -6.65 8.98 -16.87
N LEU A 342 -7.92 8.78 -16.50
CA LEU A 342 -8.44 9.19 -15.19
C LEU A 342 -7.63 8.57 -14.05
N SER A 343 -7.47 7.25 -14.03
CA SER A 343 -6.80 6.55 -12.94
C SER A 343 -5.37 7.07 -12.67
N LEU A 344 -4.55 7.19 -13.72
CA LEU A 344 -3.17 7.67 -13.64
C LEU A 344 -3.05 9.20 -13.50
N THR A 345 -3.96 9.98 -14.09
CA THR A 345 -3.99 11.44 -13.89
C THR A 345 -4.34 11.77 -12.45
N SER A 346 -5.31 11.07 -11.86
CA SER A 346 -5.67 11.21 -10.45
C SER A 346 -4.51 10.83 -9.52
N LEU A 347 -3.77 9.76 -9.84
CA LEU A 347 -2.54 9.41 -9.12
C LEU A 347 -1.46 10.51 -9.24
N GLY A 348 -1.25 11.04 -10.45
CA GLY A 348 -0.34 12.17 -10.69
C GLY A 348 -0.73 13.44 -9.91
N LYS A 349 -2.02 13.77 -9.85
CA LYS A 349 -2.56 14.87 -9.02
C LYS A 349 -2.29 14.63 -7.53
N CYS A 350 -2.56 13.43 -7.01
CA CYS A 350 -2.33 13.09 -5.60
C CYS A 350 -0.85 13.24 -5.24
N ILE A 351 0.05 12.70 -6.06
CA ILE A 351 1.50 12.81 -5.85
C ILE A 351 1.97 14.26 -5.95
N ASN A 352 1.44 15.07 -6.87
CA ASN A 352 1.79 16.49 -6.96
C ASN A 352 1.33 17.26 -5.71
N ALA A 353 0.07 17.06 -5.30
CA ALA A 353 -0.50 17.68 -4.10
C ALA A 353 0.28 17.29 -2.84
N LEU A 354 0.70 16.03 -2.70
CA LEU A 354 1.54 15.58 -1.59
C LEU A 354 2.96 16.19 -1.65
N ALA A 355 3.60 16.21 -2.82
CA ALA A 355 4.92 16.80 -3.02
C ALA A 355 4.96 18.33 -2.77
N GLU A 356 3.82 19.00 -2.90
CA GLU A 356 3.64 20.44 -2.61
C GLU A 356 3.11 20.70 -1.18
N ASN A 357 2.90 19.66 -0.37
CA ASN A 357 2.27 19.73 0.96
C ASN A 357 0.89 20.42 0.97
N SER A 358 0.09 20.16 -0.07
CA SER A 358 -1.30 20.63 -0.17
C SER A 358 -2.14 20.12 1.02
N PRO A 359 -2.98 20.96 1.64
CA PRO A 359 -3.89 20.53 2.70
C PRO A 359 -5.01 19.61 2.21
N HIS A 360 -5.25 19.57 0.90
CA HIS A 360 -6.24 18.68 0.28
C HIS A 360 -5.60 17.80 -0.78
N ILE A 361 -5.70 16.48 -0.59
CA ILE A 361 -5.20 15.46 -1.51
C ILE A 361 -6.42 14.77 -2.14
N PRO A 362 -6.57 14.76 -3.48
CA PRO A 362 -7.77 14.26 -4.16
C PRO A 362 -7.79 12.73 -4.29
N THR A 363 -7.58 12.01 -3.19
CA THR A 363 -7.46 10.53 -3.18
C THR A 363 -8.73 9.80 -3.62
N ARG A 364 -9.87 10.50 -3.70
CA ARG A 364 -11.17 9.98 -4.15
C ARG A 364 -11.45 10.14 -5.64
N ASP A 365 -10.57 10.82 -6.40
CA ASP A 365 -10.75 11.06 -7.85
C ASP A 365 -10.66 9.76 -8.69
N SER A 366 -10.13 8.66 -8.16
CA SER A 366 -10.17 7.32 -8.78
C SER A 366 -10.12 6.18 -7.78
N LYS A 367 -10.63 5.00 -8.12
CA LYS A 367 -10.48 3.77 -7.34
C LYS A 367 -9.01 3.39 -7.14
N LEU A 368 -8.14 3.71 -8.10
CA LEU A 368 -6.69 3.52 -7.97
C LEU A 368 -6.12 4.35 -6.81
N THR A 369 -6.43 5.65 -6.75
CA THR A 369 -5.93 6.52 -5.66
C THR A 369 -6.50 6.17 -4.30
N ARG A 370 -7.72 5.59 -4.27
CA ARG A 370 -8.31 5.04 -3.05
C ARG A 370 -7.58 3.78 -2.58
N LEU A 371 -7.30 2.82 -3.48
CA LEU A 371 -6.50 1.61 -3.18
C LEU A 371 -5.08 1.96 -2.70
N LEU A 372 -4.47 2.98 -3.30
CA LEU A 372 -3.11 3.43 -2.99
C LEU A 372 -3.03 4.48 -1.88
N ARG A 373 -4.13 4.77 -1.16
CA ARG A 373 -4.15 5.77 -0.07
C ARG A 373 -3.14 5.47 1.04
N ASP A 374 -2.95 4.19 1.36
CA ASP A 374 -1.91 3.76 2.32
C ASP A 374 -0.47 3.98 1.80
N SER A 375 -0.29 4.12 0.47
CA SER A 375 1.02 4.12 -0.22
C SER A 375 1.61 5.50 -0.50
N PHE A 376 0.80 6.56 -0.53
CA PHE A 376 1.26 7.93 -0.78
C PHE A 376 0.62 8.90 0.23
N GLY A 377 1.43 9.48 1.12
CA GLY A 377 0.97 10.23 2.29
C GLY A 377 0.34 9.34 3.38
N GLY A 378 0.48 8.01 3.24
CA GLY A 378 -0.18 7.00 4.08
C GLY A 378 0.75 6.38 5.11
N SER A 379 0.49 5.10 5.43
CA SER A 379 1.19 4.35 6.49
C SER A 379 2.14 3.25 6.00
N ALA A 380 2.24 3.04 4.68
CA ALA A 380 3.10 2.02 4.09
C ALA A 380 4.52 2.55 3.77
N ARG A 381 5.52 1.66 3.82
CA ARG A 381 6.84 1.91 3.23
C ARG A 381 6.76 1.67 1.73
N THR A 382 7.03 2.69 0.91
CA THR A 382 6.74 2.62 -0.54
C THR A 382 7.99 2.76 -1.41
N SER A 383 8.14 1.82 -2.33
CA SER A 383 9.14 1.82 -3.40
C SER A 383 8.46 1.88 -4.76
N LEU A 384 8.92 2.77 -5.63
CA LEU A 384 8.47 2.93 -7.01
C LEU A 384 9.61 2.61 -7.98
N ILE A 385 9.34 1.78 -8.98
CA ILE A 385 10.23 1.53 -10.11
C ILE A 385 9.64 2.24 -11.33
N ILE A 386 10.36 3.20 -11.87
CA ILE A 386 10.01 3.78 -13.18
C ILE A 386 10.77 3.04 -14.28
N THR A 387 10.04 2.50 -15.25
CA THR A 387 10.55 1.66 -16.33
C THR A 387 10.52 2.43 -17.64
N VAL A 388 11.66 2.49 -18.35
CA VAL A 388 11.84 3.31 -19.55
C VAL A 388 12.49 2.52 -20.69
N GLY A 389 12.15 2.89 -21.92
CA GLY A 389 12.79 2.38 -23.14
C GLY A 389 13.96 3.24 -23.59
N PRO A 390 14.90 2.70 -24.40
CA PRO A 390 16.07 3.44 -24.88
C PRO A 390 15.77 4.37 -26.07
N SER A 391 14.78 4.09 -26.91
CA SER A 391 14.53 4.84 -28.15
C SER A 391 14.00 6.27 -27.92
N SER A 392 14.54 7.20 -28.71
CA SER A 392 14.13 8.60 -28.79
C SER A 392 12.66 8.81 -29.17
N ARG A 393 12.03 7.82 -29.83
CA ARG A 393 10.59 7.83 -30.16
C ARG A 393 9.69 8.06 -28.94
N HIS A 394 10.16 7.62 -27.77
CA HIS A 394 9.44 7.71 -26.50
C HIS A 394 9.82 8.95 -25.67
N HIS A 395 10.43 9.99 -26.27
CA HIS A 395 10.98 11.16 -25.57
C HIS A 395 9.99 11.82 -24.60
N ALA A 396 8.76 12.12 -25.08
CA ALA A 396 7.75 12.82 -24.28
C ALA A 396 7.27 11.98 -23.08
N GLU A 397 7.09 10.68 -23.28
CA GLU A 397 6.63 9.76 -22.24
C GLU A 397 7.74 9.40 -21.25
N THR A 398 8.98 9.26 -21.72
CA THR A 398 10.17 9.09 -20.87
C THR A 398 10.37 10.32 -19.98
N THR A 399 10.28 11.53 -20.55
CA THR A 399 10.35 12.79 -19.80
C THR A 399 9.24 12.90 -18.76
N SER A 400 8.00 12.58 -19.13
CA SER A 400 6.85 12.56 -18.22
C SER A 400 7.03 11.55 -17.08
N THR A 401 7.59 10.38 -17.39
CA THR A 401 7.93 9.31 -16.44
C THR A 401 9.01 9.74 -15.45
N MET A 402 10.09 10.37 -15.92
CA MET A 402 11.12 10.94 -15.03
C MET A 402 10.54 11.99 -14.10
N MET A 403 9.74 12.93 -14.62
CA MET A 403 9.11 13.99 -13.85
C MET A 403 8.10 13.46 -12.82
N PHE A 404 7.39 12.36 -13.12
CA PHE A 404 6.55 11.65 -12.16
C PHE A 404 7.39 11.09 -11.00
N GLY A 405 8.49 10.39 -11.30
CA GLY A 405 9.42 9.88 -10.29
C GLY A 405 10.04 10.98 -9.42
N GLN A 406 10.43 12.11 -10.01
CA GLN A 406 10.95 13.28 -9.26
C GLN A 406 9.94 13.86 -8.27
N ARG A 407 8.64 13.87 -8.61
CA ARG A 407 7.59 14.28 -7.67
C ARG A 407 7.34 13.21 -6.61
N ALA A 408 7.29 11.94 -6.99
CA ALA A 408 7.08 10.84 -6.05
C ALA A 408 8.13 10.80 -4.94
N MET A 409 9.42 11.03 -5.25
CA MET A 409 10.49 11.12 -4.23
C MET A 409 10.27 12.20 -3.18
N LYS A 410 9.47 13.24 -3.43
CA LYS A 410 9.18 14.30 -2.45
C LYS A 410 8.07 13.92 -1.46
N VAL A 411 7.38 12.80 -1.69
CA VAL A 411 6.32 12.32 -0.81
C VAL A 411 6.93 11.59 0.39
N VAL A 412 6.48 11.93 1.59
CA VAL A 412 6.85 11.28 2.85
C VAL A 412 5.62 10.62 3.46
N ASN A 413 5.74 9.34 3.79
CA ASN A 413 4.71 8.53 4.44
C ASN A 413 4.96 8.45 5.95
N MET A 414 3.90 8.42 6.74
CA MET A 414 3.97 8.21 8.19
C MET A 414 3.89 6.71 8.50
N VAL A 415 5.00 6.00 8.30
CA VAL A 415 5.09 4.54 8.48
C VAL A 415 4.69 4.14 9.92
N LYS A 416 3.77 3.18 10.06
CA LYS A 416 3.21 2.74 11.37
C LYS A 416 3.28 1.23 11.52
N LEU A 417 3.72 0.78 12.71
CA LEU A 417 3.67 -0.63 13.09
C LEU A 417 2.21 -1.06 13.27
N LYS A 418 1.84 -2.20 12.69
CA LYS A 418 0.50 -2.80 12.73
C LYS A 418 0.48 -3.94 13.74
N GLU A 419 0.59 -3.57 15.01
CA GLU A 419 0.56 -4.49 16.15
C GLU A 419 -0.77 -4.35 16.91
N GLU A 420 -1.41 -5.48 17.18
CA GLU A 420 -2.70 -5.59 17.85
C GLU A 420 -2.60 -6.61 18.98
N PHE A 421 -3.48 -6.51 19.99
CA PHE A 421 -3.62 -7.58 20.99
C PHE A 421 -4.24 -8.82 20.36
N ASP A 422 -3.62 -9.97 20.59
CA ASP A 422 -4.14 -11.26 20.14
C ASP A 422 -5.14 -11.81 21.16
N TYR A 423 -6.36 -11.26 21.12
CA TYR A 423 -7.46 -11.70 21.97
C TYR A 423 -7.80 -13.19 21.79
N GLU A 424 -7.59 -13.76 20.60
CA GLU A 424 -7.80 -15.18 20.31
C GLU A 424 -6.82 -16.04 21.11
N SER A 425 -5.52 -15.74 21.02
CA SER A 425 -4.48 -16.39 21.82
C SER A 425 -4.66 -16.14 23.32
N LEU A 426 -5.13 -14.95 23.74
CA LEU A 426 -5.39 -14.62 25.14
C LEU A 426 -6.57 -15.42 25.71
N CYS A 427 -7.70 -15.50 25.00
CA CYS A 427 -8.84 -16.32 25.43
C CYS A 427 -8.44 -17.79 25.60
N ARG A 428 -7.74 -18.36 24.61
CA ARG A 428 -7.26 -19.75 24.68
C ARG A 428 -6.30 -20.00 25.85
N LYS A 429 -5.45 -19.02 26.20
CA LYS A 429 -4.60 -19.09 27.41
C LYS A 429 -5.42 -19.08 28.70
N LEU A 430 -6.43 -18.21 28.78
CA LEU A 430 -7.31 -18.12 29.94
C LEU A 430 -8.16 -19.39 30.12
N GLU A 431 -8.67 -19.96 29.04
CA GLU A 431 -9.38 -21.25 29.04
C GLU A 431 -8.50 -22.38 29.60
N ASN A 432 -7.28 -22.53 29.08
CA ASN A 432 -6.31 -23.52 29.58
C ASN A 432 -5.97 -23.30 31.08
N GLN A 433 -5.90 -22.05 31.55
CA GLN A 433 -5.66 -21.74 32.96
C GLN A 433 -6.87 -22.08 33.84
N VAL A 434 -8.08 -21.82 33.37
CA VAL A 434 -9.32 -22.20 34.06
C VAL A 434 -9.42 -23.72 34.19
N ASP A 435 -9.17 -24.47 33.12
CA ASP A 435 -9.17 -25.94 33.15
C ASP A 435 -8.11 -26.50 34.11
N HIS A 436 -6.90 -25.93 34.11
CA HIS A 436 -5.84 -26.33 35.04
C HIS A 436 -6.20 -26.07 36.50
N LEU A 437 -6.75 -24.89 36.81
CA LEU A 437 -7.19 -24.53 38.17
C LEU A 437 -8.37 -25.37 38.64
N ASN A 438 -9.35 -25.66 37.77
CA ASN A 438 -10.46 -26.55 38.08
C ASN A 438 -9.95 -27.97 38.39
N ALA A 439 -9.05 -28.52 37.57
CA ALA A 439 -8.46 -29.83 37.82
C ALA A 439 -7.66 -29.91 39.14
N GLU A 440 -7.02 -28.80 39.55
CA GLU A 440 -6.30 -28.72 40.82
C GLU A 440 -7.25 -28.55 42.03
N ILE A 441 -8.33 -27.79 41.88
CA ILE A 441 -9.41 -27.70 42.90
C ILE A 441 -10.05 -29.09 43.11
N ASP A 442 -10.36 -29.82 42.04
CA ASP A 442 -10.92 -31.18 42.10
C ASP A 442 -9.98 -32.16 42.84
N ARG A 443 -8.67 -32.04 42.63
CA ARG A 443 -7.66 -32.84 43.35
C ARG A 443 -7.64 -32.50 44.84
N GLN A 444 -7.66 -31.21 45.18
CA GLN A 444 -7.66 -30.76 46.56
C GLN A 444 -8.95 -31.12 47.29
N GLN A 445 -10.12 -31.06 46.62
CA GLN A 445 -11.39 -31.53 47.17
C GLN A 445 -11.34 -33.04 47.46
N LYS A 446 -10.91 -33.86 46.50
CA LYS A 446 -10.74 -35.32 46.70
C LYS A 446 -9.75 -35.65 47.81
N SER A 447 -8.66 -34.89 47.95
CA SER A 447 -7.74 -35.06 49.09
C SER A 447 -8.44 -34.78 50.42
N ARG A 448 -9.16 -33.66 50.52
CA ARG A 448 -9.90 -33.29 51.74
C ARG A 448 -11.00 -34.29 52.10
N GLU A 449 -11.72 -34.82 51.10
CA GLU A 449 -12.71 -35.88 51.31
C GLU A 449 -12.06 -37.16 51.86
N ASN A 450 -10.93 -37.60 51.28
CA ASN A 450 -10.19 -38.75 51.77
C ASN A 450 -9.66 -38.52 53.21
N ASP A 451 -9.13 -37.33 53.51
CA ASP A 451 -8.65 -36.95 54.84
C ASP A 451 -9.80 -36.92 55.87
N GLN A 452 -10.98 -36.43 55.48
CA GLN A 452 -12.19 -36.42 56.31
C GLN A 452 -12.67 -37.85 56.60
N ILE A 453 -12.77 -38.71 55.58
CA ILE A 453 -13.13 -40.14 55.74
C ILE A 453 -12.13 -40.84 56.67
N ALA A 454 -10.83 -40.53 56.56
CA ALA A 454 -9.79 -41.07 57.42
C ALA A 454 -9.89 -40.56 58.88
N MET A 455 -10.28 -39.30 59.09
CA MET A 455 -10.59 -38.78 60.44
C MET A 455 -11.82 -39.45 61.04
N ASP A 456 -12.93 -39.52 60.30
CA ASP A 456 -14.20 -40.09 60.78
C ASP A 456 -14.04 -41.57 61.15
N LYS A 457 -13.25 -42.32 60.36
CA LYS A 457 -12.89 -43.70 60.69
C LYS A 457 -12.12 -43.79 62.02
N LYS A 458 -11.08 -42.96 62.22
CA LYS A 458 -10.30 -42.91 63.47
C LYS A 458 -11.16 -42.50 64.66
N LEU A 459 -12.11 -41.58 64.47
CA LEU A 459 -13.03 -41.15 65.50
C LEU A 459 -13.94 -42.31 65.94
N GLY A 460 -14.49 -43.07 64.98
CA GLY A 460 -15.28 -44.28 65.27
C GLY A 460 -14.47 -45.38 65.96
N GLU A 461 -13.24 -45.65 65.53
CA GLU A 461 -12.32 -46.59 66.20
C GLU A 461 -12.05 -46.16 67.66
N CYS A 462 -11.81 -44.87 67.90
CA CYS A 462 -11.59 -44.32 69.24
C CYS A 462 -12.85 -44.39 70.12
N GLN A 463 -14.04 -44.10 69.57
CA GLN A 463 -15.32 -44.20 70.30
C GLN A 463 -15.62 -45.66 70.70
N ASN A 464 -15.39 -46.62 69.80
CA ASN A 464 -15.58 -48.04 70.10
C ASN A 464 -14.63 -48.51 71.21
N SER A 465 -13.34 -48.15 71.13
CA SER A 465 -12.36 -48.47 72.17
C SER A 465 -12.72 -47.84 73.53
N PHE A 466 -13.25 -46.62 73.53
CA PHE A 466 -13.73 -45.96 74.76
C PHE A 466 -14.93 -46.69 75.37
N ALA A 467 -15.91 -47.10 74.56
CA ALA A 467 -17.08 -47.85 75.02
C ALA A 467 -16.73 -49.26 75.53
N GLU A 468 -15.71 -49.92 74.96
CA GLU A 468 -15.16 -51.18 75.49
C GLU A 468 -14.45 -50.98 76.84
N ALA A 469 -13.64 -49.92 76.96
CA ALA A 469 -12.98 -49.57 78.21
C ALA A 469 -13.97 -49.22 79.33
N GLU A 470 -15.04 -48.49 79.01
CA GLU A 470 -16.13 -48.15 79.93
C GLU A 470 -16.87 -49.41 80.41
N LYS A 471 -17.25 -50.32 79.51
CA LYS A 471 -17.81 -51.63 79.88
C LYS A 471 -16.86 -52.46 80.75
N SER A 472 -15.56 -52.45 80.44
CA SER A 472 -14.55 -53.16 81.24
C SER A 472 -14.30 -52.51 82.61
N LEU A 473 -14.61 -51.23 82.79
CA LEU A 473 -14.55 -50.55 84.08
C LEU A 473 -15.77 -50.91 84.93
N VAL A 474 -16.98 -50.84 84.36
CA VAL A 474 -18.23 -51.24 85.04
C VAL A 474 -18.15 -52.69 85.53
N ALA A 475 -17.70 -53.61 84.67
CA ALA A 475 -17.49 -55.03 84.99
C ALA A 475 -16.32 -55.34 85.94
N ARG A 476 -15.62 -54.31 86.45
CA ARG A 476 -14.60 -54.40 87.53
C ARG A 476 -15.01 -53.68 88.81
N SER A 477 -16.13 -52.98 88.80
CA SER A 477 -16.72 -52.29 89.96
C SER A 477 -17.94 -53.00 90.55
N GLU A 478 -18.43 -54.05 89.87
CA GLU A 478 -19.28 -55.12 90.42
C GLU A 478 -18.41 -56.29 90.92
#